data_AF-A0A4Q2AGN0-F1
#
_entry.id   AF-A0A4Q2AGN0-F1
#
_cell.length_a   1.000
_cell.length_b   1.000
_cell.length_c   1.000
_cell.angle_alpha   90.00
_cell.angle_beta   90.00
_cell.angle_gamma   90.00
#
_symmetry.space_group_name_H-M   'P 1'
#
loop_
_entity.id
_entity.type
_entity.pdbx_description
1 polymer ?
#
loop_
_entity_poly.entity_id
_entity_poly.type
_entity_poly.pdbx_seq_one_letter_code
_entity_poly.pdbx_strand_id
1 'polypeptide(L)'
;MRTSTPRLNASAAAARLGVSIKALRLYERHGLVTPERTPAGYRAYGPDDLARAADIAALRALGLSLAQVASVLDGDARSLDDALAAHEATLDHGIRDLVRKVDRVRAIRAGLARGRMPADGELTRLLDDTGTGVAFSLPWPWGGEWFECRDIRPLNYIIGSLGSGKTRLALRLVDALPGAVFVGLDRLDDDGAAACDALRADPELKSRVDCASTALVGNGATPSAALTALLTRLEAEGPRALVVDMIEQDLDRPTQQALIAHLRERASGGMRPLFLLTRSSAILDLSAVGPDETIILCPANHSPPSRVAPYPGAPGYEAVATCLAAPEIRERIALRPEASQAASEAQRSRRL
;
A
#
# COMPACT_ATOMS: atom_id res chain seq x y z
N MET A 1 -45.00 11.20 -28.91
CA MET A 1 -44.41 11.88 -27.74
C MET A 1 -43.14 11.14 -27.35
N ARG A 2 -41.95 11.74 -27.47
CA ARG A 2 -40.70 11.13 -27.01
C ARG A 2 -40.60 11.38 -25.51
N THR A 3 -40.75 10.34 -24.70
CA THR A 3 -40.47 10.37 -23.26
C THR A 3 -38.99 10.70 -23.08
N SER A 4 -38.65 11.91 -22.63
CA SER A 4 -37.26 12.23 -22.28
C SER A 4 -36.92 11.45 -21.01
N THR A 5 -36.06 10.46 -21.13
CA THR A 5 -35.57 9.70 -19.98
C THR A 5 -34.83 10.69 -19.06
N PRO A 6 -35.16 10.74 -17.75
CA PRO A 6 -34.59 11.74 -16.86
C PRO A 6 -33.07 11.56 -16.76
N ARG A 7 -32.34 12.62 -17.11
CA ARG A 7 -30.89 12.66 -17.01
C ARG A 7 -30.46 13.04 -15.61
N LEU A 8 -29.41 12.40 -15.12
CA LEU A 8 -28.91 12.62 -13.76
C LEU A 8 -27.79 13.65 -13.75
N ASN A 9 -27.77 14.51 -12.74
CA ASN A 9 -26.57 15.30 -12.46
C ASN A 9 -25.46 14.39 -11.90
N ALA A 10 -24.23 14.91 -11.83
CA ALA A 10 -23.07 14.12 -11.40
C ALA A 10 -23.20 13.51 -10.00
N SER A 11 -23.88 14.19 -9.07
CA SER A 11 -24.08 13.69 -7.70
C SER A 11 -25.06 12.51 -7.68
N ALA A 12 -26.21 12.67 -8.35
CA ALA A 12 -27.21 11.62 -8.44
C ALA A 12 -26.71 10.40 -9.23
N ALA A 13 -25.93 10.62 -10.30
CA ALA A 13 -25.29 9.56 -11.06
C ALA A 13 -24.28 8.78 -10.19
N ALA A 14 -23.42 9.49 -9.45
CA ALA A 14 -22.44 8.90 -8.55
C ALA A 14 -23.11 8.03 -7.47
N ALA A 15 -24.15 8.55 -6.81
CA ALA A 15 -24.90 7.82 -5.80
C ALA A 15 -25.56 6.56 -6.36
N ARG A 16 -26.17 6.64 -7.55
CA ARG A 16 -26.84 5.50 -8.21
C ARG A 16 -25.85 4.39 -8.57
N LEU A 17 -24.63 4.75 -8.96
CA LEU A 17 -23.60 3.83 -9.42
C LEU A 17 -22.68 3.34 -8.30
N GLY A 18 -22.82 3.87 -7.07
CA GLY A 18 -21.91 3.55 -5.97
C GLY A 18 -20.47 4.01 -6.20
N VAL A 19 -20.26 5.04 -7.03
CA VAL A 19 -18.92 5.59 -7.34
C VAL A 19 -18.82 7.05 -6.90
N SER A 20 -17.60 7.59 -6.81
CA SER A 20 -17.43 9.02 -6.49
C SER A 20 -17.70 9.93 -7.69
N ILE A 21 -18.12 11.19 -7.44
CA ILE A 21 -18.23 12.22 -8.48
C ILE A 21 -16.88 12.42 -9.21
N LYS A 22 -15.76 12.25 -8.49
CA LYS A 22 -14.41 12.33 -9.05
C LYS A 22 -14.14 11.16 -10.02
N ALA A 23 -14.65 9.96 -9.74
CA ALA A 23 -14.56 8.82 -10.65
C ALA A 23 -15.30 9.08 -11.96
N LEU A 24 -16.51 9.63 -11.92
CA LEU A 24 -17.24 10.00 -13.15
C LEU A 24 -16.49 11.04 -13.99
N ARG A 25 -15.88 12.06 -13.35
CA ARG A 25 -15.01 13.03 -14.05
C ARG A 25 -13.75 12.37 -14.60
N LEU A 26 -13.21 11.36 -13.92
CA LEU A 26 -12.07 10.61 -14.38
C LEU A 26 -12.44 9.81 -15.64
N TYR A 27 -13.59 9.13 -15.65
CA TYR A 27 -14.07 8.40 -16.83
C TYR A 27 -14.24 9.34 -18.04
N GLU A 28 -14.81 10.53 -17.83
CA GLU A 28 -14.93 11.55 -18.88
C GLU A 28 -13.57 12.04 -19.40
N ARG A 29 -12.60 12.30 -18.52
CA ARG A 29 -11.25 12.72 -18.94
C ARG A 29 -10.53 11.66 -19.77
N HIS A 30 -10.83 10.39 -19.54
CA HIS A 30 -10.31 9.26 -20.32
C HIS A 30 -11.18 8.93 -21.54
N GLY A 31 -12.19 9.74 -21.85
CA GLY A 31 -13.09 9.52 -22.99
C GLY A 31 -14.01 8.31 -22.86
N LEU A 32 -14.12 7.73 -21.67
CA LEU A 32 -14.88 6.50 -21.42
C LEU A 32 -16.37 6.76 -21.25
N VAL A 33 -16.75 7.98 -20.84
CA VAL A 33 -18.14 8.44 -20.72
C VAL A 33 -18.17 9.88 -21.19
N THR A 34 -19.14 10.26 -22.02
CA THR A 34 -19.19 11.61 -22.61
C THR A 34 -20.54 12.25 -22.29
N PRO A 35 -20.78 12.65 -21.03
CA PRO A 35 -22.08 13.13 -20.62
C PRO A 35 -22.38 14.47 -21.30
N GLU A 36 -23.63 14.66 -21.69
CA GLU A 36 -24.08 15.94 -22.21
C GLU A 36 -24.05 17.02 -21.11
N ARG A 37 -24.19 18.29 -21.53
CA ARG A 37 -24.27 19.41 -20.60
C ARG A 37 -25.64 20.07 -20.66
N THR A 38 -26.15 20.42 -19.49
CA THR A 38 -27.32 21.30 -19.34
C THR A 38 -27.03 22.68 -19.95
N PRO A 39 -28.07 23.50 -20.26
CA PRO A 39 -27.88 24.87 -20.72
C PRO A 39 -27.05 25.75 -19.76
N ALA A 40 -27.07 25.43 -18.46
CA ALA A 40 -26.26 26.09 -17.43
C ALA A 40 -24.81 25.56 -17.33
N GLY A 41 -24.39 24.64 -18.22
CA GLY A 41 -23.03 24.12 -18.30
C GLY A 41 -22.71 22.91 -17.41
N TYR A 42 -23.66 22.44 -16.59
CA TYR A 42 -23.48 21.26 -15.73
C TYR A 42 -23.60 19.94 -16.49
N ARG A 43 -22.88 18.90 -16.05
CA ARG A 43 -22.95 17.54 -16.62
C ARG A 43 -24.30 16.89 -16.35
N ALA A 44 -24.88 16.26 -17.38
CA ALA A 44 -26.13 15.54 -17.37
C ALA A 44 -25.92 14.16 -18.01
N TYR A 45 -25.94 13.11 -17.18
CA TYR A 45 -25.72 11.72 -17.58
C TYR A 45 -27.03 11.10 -18.06
N GLY A 46 -27.04 10.63 -19.30
CA GLY A 46 -28.14 9.86 -19.87
C GLY A 46 -28.12 8.38 -19.47
N PRO A 47 -29.13 7.60 -19.88
CA PRO A 47 -29.18 6.16 -19.62
C PRO A 47 -27.95 5.41 -20.14
N ASP A 48 -27.47 5.74 -21.34
CA ASP A 48 -26.31 5.08 -21.96
C ASP A 48 -25.01 5.41 -21.22
N ASP A 49 -24.85 6.67 -20.78
CA ASP A 49 -23.73 7.08 -19.94
C ASP A 49 -23.71 6.31 -18.62
N LEU A 50 -24.88 6.10 -18.02
CA LEU A 50 -25.02 5.38 -16.75
C LEU A 50 -24.74 3.88 -16.93
N ALA A 51 -25.22 3.27 -18.01
CA ALA A 51 -24.93 1.88 -18.32
C ALA A 51 -23.43 1.67 -18.53
N ARG A 52 -22.81 2.51 -19.36
CA ARG A 52 -21.36 2.46 -19.61
C ARG A 52 -20.55 2.73 -18.34
N ALA A 53 -20.97 3.69 -17.51
CA ALA A 53 -20.32 3.95 -16.22
C ALA A 53 -20.48 2.79 -15.22
N ALA A 54 -21.58 2.04 -15.27
CA ALA A 54 -21.77 0.83 -14.47
C ALA A 54 -20.81 -0.28 -14.90
N ASP A 55 -20.66 -0.51 -16.20
CA ASP A 55 -19.70 -1.49 -16.73
C ASP A 55 -18.26 -1.13 -16.36
N ILE A 56 -17.89 0.14 -16.49
CA ILE A 56 -16.59 0.66 -16.04
C ILE A 56 -16.40 0.41 -14.55
N ALA A 57 -17.42 0.68 -13.72
CA ALA A 57 -17.34 0.47 -12.27
C ALA A 57 -17.17 -1.01 -11.92
N ALA A 58 -17.88 -1.91 -12.61
CA ALA A 58 -17.77 -3.35 -12.42
C ALA A 58 -16.37 -3.87 -12.80
N LEU A 59 -15.85 -3.47 -13.95
CA LEU A 59 -14.49 -3.84 -14.39
C LEU A 59 -13.43 -3.25 -13.43
N ARG A 60 -13.62 -2.03 -12.95
CA ARG A 60 -12.76 -1.44 -11.91
C ARG A 60 -12.78 -2.27 -10.63
N ALA A 61 -13.93 -2.79 -10.21
CA ALA A 61 -14.05 -3.66 -9.04
C ALA A 61 -13.37 -5.02 -9.22
N LEU A 62 -13.20 -5.49 -10.47
CA LEU A 62 -12.40 -6.66 -10.81
C LEU A 62 -10.88 -6.39 -10.84
N GLY A 63 -10.45 -5.16 -10.58
CA GLY A 63 -9.03 -4.80 -10.48
C GLY A 63 -8.41 -4.24 -11.77
N LEU A 64 -9.20 -3.98 -12.82
CA LEU A 64 -8.66 -3.41 -14.06
C LEU A 64 -8.24 -1.95 -13.90
N SER A 65 -7.15 -1.57 -14.57
CA SER A 65 -6.81 -0.17 -14.82
C SER A 65 -7.77 0.45 -15.85
N LEU A 66 -7.91 1.78 -15.87
CA LEU A 66 -8.78 2.44 -16.86
C LEU A 66 -8.36 2.19 -18.31
N ALA A 67 -7.07 1.96 -18.57
CA ALA A 67 -6.58 1.59 -19.89
C ALA A 67 -7.08 0.20 -20.29
N GLN A 68 -7.00 -0.78 -19.38
CA GLN A 68 -7.54 -2.12 -19.62
C GLN A 68 -9.07 -2.10 -19.73
N VAL A 69 -9.76 -1.27 -18.92
CA VAL A 69 -11.20 -1.06 -19.07
C VAL A 69 -11.52 -0.53 -20.45
N ALA A 70 -10.76 0.44 -20.97
CA ALA A 70 -10.94 0.93 -22.34
C ALA A 70 -10.80 -0.22 -23.36
N SER A 71 -9.74 -1.01 -23.26
CA SER A 71 -9.50 -2.16 -24.15
C SER A 71 -10.61 -3.21 -24.08
N VAL A 72 -11.12 -3.53 -22.88
CA VAL A 72 -12.25 -4.45 -22.70
C VAL A 72 -13.53 -3.89 -23.32
N LEU A 73 -13.81 -2.60 -23.11
CA LEU A 73 -14.96 -1.93 -23.73
C LEU A 73 -14.84 -1.84 -25.26
N ASP A 74 -13.61 -1.84 -25.79
CA ASP A 74 -13.32 -1.90 -27.23
C ASP A 74 -13.30 -3.35 -27.78
N GLY A 75 -13.61 -4.35 -26.94
CA GLY A 75 -13.79 -5.75 -27.36
C GLY A 75 -12.60 -6.67 -27.12
N ASP A 76 -11.58 -6.26 -26.36
CA ASP A 76 -10.47 -7.15 -25.99
C ASP A 76 -10.90 -8.18 -24.93
N ALA A 77 -11.32 -9.35 -25.41
CA ALA A 77 -11.73 -10.47 -24.56
C ALA A 77 -10.61 -11.02 -23.67
N ARG A 78 -9.33 -10.86 -24.05
CA ARG A 78 -8.20 -11.39 -23.26
C ARG A 78 -8.01 -10.59 -21.97
N SER A 79 -8.06 -9.26 -22.07
CA SER A 79 -7.99 -8.38 -20.90
C SER A 79 -9.12 -8.63 -19.89
N LEU A 80 -10.30 -9.05 -20.36
CA LEU A 80 -11.42 -9.43 -19.50
C LEU A 80 -11.19 -10.80 -18.86
N ASP A 81 -10.74 -11.79 -19.62
CA ASP A 81 -10.45 -13.15 -19.13
C ASP A 81 -9.37 -13.13 -18.04
N ASP A 82 -8.26 -12.42 -18.27
CA ASP A 82 -7.17 -12.26 -17.29
C ASP A 82 -7.68 -11.67 -15.96
N ALA A 83 -8.59 -10.69 -16.04
CA ALA A 83 -9.15 -10.07 -14.85
C ALA A 83 -10.14 -10.97 -14.12
N LEU A 84 -10.97 -11.71 -14.86
CA LEU A 84 -11.87 -12.70 -14.26
C LEU A 84 -11.08 -13.82 -13.59
N ALA A 85 -10.01 -14.31 -14.20
CA ALA A 85 -9.12 -15.31 -13.62
C ALA A 85 -8.44 -14.80 -12.34
N ALA A 86 -7.98 -13.54 -12.32
CA ALA A 86 -7.42 -12.92 -11.12
C ALA A 86 -8.47 -12.76 -10.00
N HIS A 87 -9.70 -12.42 -10.36
CA HIS A 87 -10.81 -12.31 -9.43
C HIS A 87 -11.23 -13.69 -8.87
N GLU A 88 -11.31 -14.71 -9.71
CA GLU A 88 -11.55 -16.10 -9.33
C GLU A 88 -10.49 -16.58 -8.33
N ALA A 89 -9.20 -16.36 -8.62
CA ALA A 89 -8.13 -16.69 -7.68
C ALA A 89 -8.28 -15.97 -6.33
N THR A 90 -8.74 -14.72 -6.33
CA THR A 90 -9.01 -13.96 -5.10
C THR A 90 -10.17 -14.56 -4.30
N LEU A 91 -11.25 -14.95 -4.97
CA LEU A 91 -12.39 -15.62 -4.34
C LEU A 91 -12.00 -16.98 -3.77
N ASP A 92 -11.23 -17.78 -4.51
CA ASP A 92 -10.71 -19.08 -4.06
C ASP A 92 -9.82 -18.96 -2.83
N HIS A 93 -9.01 -17.90 -2.75
CA HIS A 93 -8.23 -17.59 -1.56
C HIS A 93 -9.16 -17.28 -0.38
N GLY A 94 -10.19 -16.45 -0.59
CA GLY A 94 -11.20 -16.14 0.41
C GLY A 94 -11.95 -17.37 0.91
N ILE A 95 -12.30 -18.30 0.01
CA ILE A 95 -12.93 -19.58 0.37
C ILE A 95 -11.99 -20.41 1.25
N ARG A 96 -10.73 -20.58 0.83
CA ARG A 96 -9.73 -21.31 1.61
C ARG A 96 -9.54 -20.73 3.01
N ASP A 97 -9.56 -19.40 3.14
CA ASP A 97 -9.46 -18.71 4.43
C ASP A 97 -10.68 -18.99 5.32
N LEU A 98 -11.88 -18.88 4.77
CA LEU A 98 -13.12 -19.18 5.48
C LEU A 98 -13.17 -20.63 5.97
N VAL A 99 -12.72 -21.58 5.13
CA VAL A 99 -12.61 -23.00 5.51
C VAL A 99 -11.66 -23.16 6.71
N ARG A 100 -10.46 -22.56 6.67
CA ARG A 100 -9.51 -22.62 7.79
C ARG A 100 -10.10 -22.04 9.08
N LYS A 101 -10.85 -20.94 9.00
CA LYS A 101 -11.56 -20.35 10.16
C LYS A 101 -12.59 -21.32 10.73
N VAL A 102 -13.41 -21.93 9.88
CA VAL A 102 -14.42 -22.91 10.28
C VAL A 102 -13.77 -24.11 10.97
N ASP A 103 -12.65 -24.62 10.46
CA ASP A 103 -11.96 -25.76 11.07
C ASP A 103 -11.35 -25.41 12.42
N ARG A 104 -10.85 -24.18 12.61
CA ARG A 104 -10.39 -23.70 13.91
C ARG A 104 -11.54 -23.63 14.93
N VAL A 105 -12.69 -23.09 14.54
CA VAL A 105 -13.91 -23.08 15.37
C VAL A 105 -14.31 -24.49 15.77
N ARG A 106 -14.29 -25.44 14.83
CA ARG A 106 -14.60 -26.86 15.11
C ARG A 106 -13.61 -27.47 16.10
N ALA A 107 -12.31 -27.18 15.97
CA ALA A 107 -11.28 -27.67 16.88
C ALA A 107 -11.50 -27.17 18.32
N ILE A 108 -11.79 -25.87 18.50
CA ILE A 108 -12.08 -25.31 19.83
C ILE A 108 -13.33 -25.96 20.43
N ARG A 109 -14.41 -26.08 19.65
CA ARG A 109 -15.64 -26.76 20.11
C ARG A 109 -15.38 -28.21 20.55
N ALA A 110 -14.53 -28.94 19.83
CA ALA A 110 -14.15 -30.31 20.19
C ALA A 110 -13.21 -30.40 21.40
N GLY A 111 -12.45 -29.35 21.69
CA GLY A 111 -11.67 -29.20 22.93
C GLY A 111 -12.56 -28.98 24.14
N LEU A 112 -13.52 -28.08 24.02
CA LEU A 112 -14.52 -27.77 25.05
C LEU A 112 -15.36 -28.99 25.42
N ALA A 113 -15.81 -29.78 24.43
CA ALA A 113 -16.55 -31.03 24.66
C ALA A 113 -15.76 -32.06 25.48
N ARG A 114 -14.43 -31.96 25.50
CA ARG A 114 -13.51 -32.82 26.28
C ARG A 114 -13.05 -32.18 27.60
N GLY A 115 -13.71 -31.10 28.04
CA GLY A 115 -13.37 -30.39 29.28
C GLY A 115 -12.07 -29.59 29.24
N ARG A 116 -11.46 -29.41 28.06
CA ARG A 116 -10.27 -28.56 27.90
C ARG A 116 -10.70 -27.14 27.59
N MET A 117 -10.33 -26.20 28.47
CA MET A 117 -10.44 -24.78 28.16
C MET A 117 -9.44 -24.41 27.05
N PRO A 118 -9.79 -23.49 26.14
CA PRO A 118 -8.84 -22.92 25.19
C PRO A 118 -7.68 -22.29 25.95
N ALA A 119 -6.47 -22.41 25.41
CA ALA A 119 -5.31 -21.77 26.02
C ALA A 119 -5.48 -20.24 26.01
N ASP A 120 -4.76 -19.54 26.89
CA ASP A 120 -4.81 -18.08 26.94
C ASP A 120 -4.50 -17.46 25.56
N GLY A 121 -5.38 -16.54 25.15
CA GLY A 121 -5.34 -15.89 23.84
C GLY A 121 -5.80 -16.75 22.66
N GLU A 122 -6.18 -18.02 22.83
CA GLU A 122 -6.69 -18.86 21.73
C GLU A 122 -8.08 -18.42 21.25
N LEU A 123 -8.95 -18.01 22.17
CA LEU A 123 -10.23 -17.37 21.84
C LEU A 123 -10.01 -16.00 21.20
N THR A 124 -9.01 -15.24 21.66
CA THR A 124 -8.60 -13.98 21.03
C THR A 124 -8.15 -14.23 19.60
N ARG A 125 -7.30 -15.22 19.31
CA ARG A 125 -6.89 -15.62 17.93
C ARG A 125 -8.02 -16.23 17.07
N LEU A 126 -9.18 -16.51 17.66
CA LEU A 126 -10.37 -17.02 16.96
C LEU A 126 -11.39 -15.90 16.67
N LEU A 127 -11.52 -14.95 17.59
CA LEU A 127 -12.35 -13.74 17.44
C LEU A 127 -11.62 -12.65 16.67
N ASP A 128 -10.32 -12.60 16.82
CA ASP A 128 -9.44 -11.85 15.98
C ASP A 128 -9.41 -12.50 14.59
N ASP A 129 -9.63 -11.69 13.58
CA ASP A 129 -9.13 -11.95 12.24
C ASP A 129 -7.58 -11.83 12.16
N THR A 130 -6.86 -11.91 13.30
CA THR A 130 -5.43 -11.61 13.41
C THR A 130 -4.61 -12.85 13.03
N GLY A 131 -3.98 -12.96 11.87
CA GLY A 131 -2.83 -12.15 11.50
C GLY A 131 -3.13 -10.67 11.55
N THR A 132 -2.55 -9.96 12.53
CA THR A 132 -2.63 -8.51 12.77
C THR A 132 -3.04 -7.82 11.49
N GLY A 133 -4.32 -7.48 11.38
CA GLY A 133 -4.92 -7.05 10.12
C GLY A 133 -5.34 -5.61 10.26
N VAL A 134 -5.26 -4.85 9.18
CA VAL A 134 -5.80 -3.49 9.15
C VAL A 134 -6.58 -3.29 7.88
N ALA A 135 -7.78 -2.74 8.04
CA ALA A 135 -8.68 -2.51 6.93
C ALA A 135 -9.35 -1.14 7.05
N PHE A 136 -9.39 -0.39 5.95
CA PHE A 136 -9.97 0.94 5.90
C PHE A 136 -10.21 1.39 4.46
N SER A 137 -11.10 2.36 4.29
CA SER A 137 -11.20 3.13 3.05
C SER A 137 -9.95 3.99 2.85
N LEU A 138 -9.35 3.89 1.66
CA LEU A 138 -8.16 4.62 1.29
C LEU A 138 -8.47 6.12 1.10
N PRO A 139 -7.57 7.00 1.55
CA PRO A 139 -7.70 8.43 1.30
C PRO A 139 -7.46 8.76 -0.19
N TRP A 140 -7.51 10.05 -0.53
CA TRP A 140 -6.93 10.50 -1.81
C TRP A 140 -5.45 10.04 -1.89
N PRO A 141 -4.92 9.58 -3.05
CA PRO A 141 -5.49 9.67 -4.39
C PRO A 141 -6.49 8.57 -4.80
N TRP A 142 -6.65 7.53 -3.98
CA TRP A 142 -7.43 6.31 -4.29
C TRP A 142 -8.95 6.46 -4.17
N GLY A 143 -9.43 7.58 -3.62
CA GLY A 143 -10.84 7.96 -3.73
C GLY A 143 -11.81 7.08 -2.93
N GLY A 144 -11.37 6.50 -1.81
CA GLY A 144 -12.22 5.72 -0.91
C GLY A 144 -12.20 4.20 -1.14
N GLU A 145 -11.42 3.72 -2.11
CA GLU A 145 -11.27 2.27 -2.37
C GLU A 145 -10.88 1.51 -1.09
N TRP A 146 -11.40 0.29 -0.96
CA TRP A 146 -11.13 -0.53 0.22
C TRP A 146 -9.69 -1.04 0.19
N PHE A 147 -8.97 -0.85 1.29
CA PHE A 147 -7.68 -1.46 1.52
C PHE A 147 -7.75 -2.38 2.72
N GLU A 148 -7.13 -3.55 2.56
CA GLU A 148 -7.02 -4.53 3.60
C GLU A 148 -5.63 -5.16 3.56
N CYS A 149 -4.94 -5.11 4.68
CA CYS A 149 -3.68 -5.79 4.90
C CYS A 149 -3.89 -6.81 6.01
N ARG A 150 -4.18 -8.05 5.64
CA ARG A 150 -4.31 -9.19 6.57
C ARG A 150 -2.93 -9.76 6.86
N ASP A 151 -2.59 -10.17 8.07
CA ASP A 151 -1.26 -10.76 8.34
C ASP A 151 -0.12 -9.73 8.13
N ILE A 152 -0.15 -8.66 8.94
CA ILE A 152 0.94 -7.70 9.12
C ILE A 152 2.14 -8.46 9.70
N ARG A 153 3.27 -8.39 8.99
CA ARG A 153 4.51 -9.04 9.37
C ARG A 153 5.33 -8.17 10.34
N PRO A 154 6.39 -8.70 10.97
CA PRO A 154 7.32 -7.87 11.73
C PRO A 154 7.89 -6.71 10.90
N LEU A 155 8.19 -6.94 9.61
CA LEU A 155 8.71 -5.93 8.69
C LEU A 155 7.79 -5.77 7.48
N ASN A 156 7.26 -4.56 7.26
CA ASN A 156 6.35 -4.25 6.15
C ASN A 156 6.89 -3.07 5.36
N TYR A 157 7.38 -3.28 4.15
CA TYR A 157 7.91 -2.23 3.30
C TYR A 157 6.78 -1.54 2.53
N ILE A 158 6.72 -0.22 2.62
CA ILE A 158 5.80 0.60 1.81
C ILE A 158 6.63 1.31 0.74
N ILE A 159 6.43 0.92 -0.51
CA ILE A 159 7.21 1.43 -1.63
C ILE A 159 6.32 1.98 -2.73
N GLY A 160 6.82 2.97 -3.47
CA GLY A 160 6.10 3.55 -4.60
C GLY A 160 6.81 4.80 -5.12
N SER A 161 6.48 5.18 -6.35
CA SER A 161 7.04 6.37 -7.00
C SER A 161 6.72 7.67 -6.22
N LEU A 162 7.40 8.76 -6.55
CA LEU A 162 7.04 10.08 -6.02
C LEU A 162 5.58 10.41 -6.42
N GLY A 163 4.78 10.91 -5.48
CA GLY A 163 3.37 11.23 -5.74
C GLY A 163 2.40 10.03 -5.79
N SER A 164 2.87 8.79 -5.57
CA SER A 164 2.00 7.59 -5.53
C SER A 164 0.99 7.55 -4.37
N GLY A 165 1.17 8.42 -3.37
CA GLY A 165 0.31 8.46 -2.17
C GLY A 165 0.84 7.68 -0.97
N LYS A 166 1.99 6.98 -1.06
CA LYS A 166 2.56 6.16 0.03
C LYS A 166 2.57 6.80 1.43
N THR A 167 2.91 8.09 1.55
CA THR A 167 2.87 8.80 2.85
C THR A 167 1.44 8.95 3.38
N ARG A 168 0.44 9.10 2.51
CA ARG A 168 -0.97 9.12 2.92
C ARG A 168 -1.45 7.73 3.36
N LEU A 169 -0.98 6.66 2.72
CA LEU A 169 -1.21 5.30 3.21
C LEU A 169 -0.59 5.12 4.60
N ALA A 170 0.66 5.57 4.78
CA ALA A 170 1.39 5.51 6.04
C ALA A 170 0.64 6.20 7.19
N LEU A 171 0.17 7.43 6.97
CA LEU A 171 -0.63 8.16 7.95
C LEU A 171 -1.97 7.45 8.23
N ARG A 172 -2.63 6.93 7.19
CA ARG A 172 -3.89 6.20 7.38
C ARG A 172 -3.70 4.89 8.16
N LEU A 173 -2.57 4.22 8.00
CA LEU A 173 -2.19 3.06 8.79
C LEU A 173 -2.05 3.42 10.27
N VAL A 174 -1.44 4.57 10.59
CA VAL A 174 -1.32 5.06 11.97
C VAL A 174 -2.69 5.30 12.60
N ASP A 175 -3.61 5.92 11.86
CA ASP A 175 -4.97 6.15 12.35
C ASP A 175 -5.76 4.85 12.57
N ALA A 176 -5.48 3.82 11.78
CA ALA A 176 -6.23 2.57 11.80
C ALA A 176 -5.64 1.51 12.73
N LEU A 177 -4.35 1.59 13.04
CA LEU A 177 -3.65 0.66 13.94
C LEU A 177 -3.65 1.22 15.38
N PRO A 178 -4.26 0.54 16.35
CA PRO A 178 -4.32 1.01 17.73
C PRO A 178 -2.94 1.22 18.35
N GLY A 179 -2.64 2.46 18.74
CA GLY A 179 -1.36 2.82 19.37
C GLY A 179 -0.17 2.79 18.41
N ALA A 180 -0.40 2.87 17.09
CA ALA A 180 0.67 3.09 16.14
C ALA A 180 1.18 4.54 16.20
N VAL A 181 2.45 4.74 15.90
CA VAL A 181 3.09 6.06 15.86
C VAL A 181 3.79 6.27 14.52
N PHE A 182 3.61 7.45 13.94
CA PHE A 182 4.37 7.91 12.79
C PHE A 182 5.71 8.48 13.24
N VAL A 183 6.79 8.04 12.62
CA VAL A 183 8.14 8.59 12.79
C VAL A 183 8.51 9.28 11.48
N GLY A 184 8.32 10.59 11.44
CA GLY A 184 8.60 11.40 10.27
C GLY A 184 10.08 11.79 10.12
N LEU A 185 10.35 12.64 9.14
CA LEU A 185 11.67 13.18 8.85
C LEU A 185 12.11 14.23 9.88
N ASP A 186 11.14 14.83 10.58
CA ASP A 186 11.29 15.79 11.70
C ASP A 186 12.07 15.20 12.89
N ARG A 187 12.27 13.88 12.91
CA ARG A 187 13.14 13.22 13.91
C ARG A 187 14.59 13.73 13.92
N LEU A 188 15.03 14.37 12.82
CA LEU A 188 16.36 14.94 12.68
C LEU A 188 16.38 16.46 12.89
N ASP A 189 15.23 17.08 13.19
CA ASP A 189 15.17 18.51 13.49
C ASP A 189 16.11 18.83 14.67
N ASP A 190 16.78 19.99 14.59
CA ASP A 190 17.78 20.44 15.56
C ASP A 190 18.86 19.37 15.86
N ASP A 191 19.38 18.73 14.81
CA ASP A 191 20.36 17.64 14.87
C ASP A 191 19.92 16.46 15.79
N GLY A 192 18.61 16.21 15.86
CA GLY A 192 18.04 15.16 16.70
C GLY A 192 18.01 15.51 18.19
N ALA A 193 17.87 16.79 18.55
CA ALA A 193 17.79 17.26 19.94
C ALA A 193 16.75 16.48 20.76
N ALA A 194 15.58 16.20 20.19
CA ALA A 194 14.53 15.42 20.85
C ALA A 194 14.98 14.01 21.25
N ALA A 195 15.83 13.37 20.45
CA ALA A 195 16.41 12.07 20.78
C ALA A 195 17.41 12.19 21.93
N CYS A 196 18.29 13.19 21.89
CA CYS A 196 19.22 13.48 22.97
C CYS A 196 18.49 13.71 24.31
N ASP A 197 17.41 14.47 24.30
CA ASP A 197 16.63 14.76 25.50
C ASP A 197 15.90 13.54 26.04
N ALA A 198 15.34 12.70 25.16
CA ALA A 198 14.74 11.43 25.54
C ALA A 198 15.77 10.48 26.20
N LEU A 199 16.98 10.36 25.64
CA LEU A 199 18.04 9.51 26.18
C LEU A 199 18.61 10.04 27.51
N ARG A 200 18.58 11.36 27.73
CA ARG A 200 18.93 11.96 29.04
C ARG A 200 17.87 11.70 30.10
N ALA A 201 16.59 11.71 29.69
CA ALA A 201 15.47 11.50 30.59
C ALA A 201 15.26 10.02 30.98
N ASP A 202 15.63 9.08 30.10
CA ASP A 202 15.43 7.63 30.29
C ASP A 202 16.76 6.85 30.14
N PRO A 203 17.44 6.53 31.26
CA PRO A 203 18.68 5.75 31.25
C PRO A 203 18.53 4.31 30.73
N GLU A 204 17.37 3.69 30.89
CA GLU A 204 17.13 2.32 30.41
C GLU A 204 16.99 2.30 28.89
N LEU A 205 16.23 3.24 28.33
CA LEU A 205 16.19 3.48 26.89
C LEU A 205 17.59 3.75 26.33
N LYS A 206 18.36 4.61 27.02
CA LYS A 206 19.74 4.88 26.63
C LYS A 206 20.58 3.61 26.58
N SER A 207 20.48 2.73 27.57
CA SER A 207 21.20 1.46 27.58
C SER A 207 20.82 0.56 26.40
N ARG A 208 19.52 0.47 26.06
CA ARG A 208 19.06 -0.30 24.89
C ARG A 208 19.58 0.28 23.57
N VAL A 209 19.55 1.61 23.42
CA VAL A 209 20.06 2.31 22.22
C VAL A 209 21.57 2.14 22.09
N ASP A 210 22.33 2.28 23.18
CA ASP A 210 23.78 2.08 23.16
C ASP A 210 24.12 0.62 22.79
N CYS A 211 23.36 -0.35 23.30
CA CYS A 211 23.51 -1.77 22.95
C CYS A 211 23.24 -2.03 21.46
N ALA A 212 22.12 -1.53 20.93
CA ALA A 212 21.77 -1.66 19.51
C ALA A 212 22.80 -0.96 18.61
N SER A 213 23.23 0.25 18.98
CA SER A 213 24.27 1.00 18.28
C SER A 213 25.59 0.23 18.23
N THR A 214 26.01 -0.36 19.36
CA THR A 214 27.23 -1.18 19.44
C THR A 214 27.15 -2.40 18.52
N ALA A 215 26.01 -3.08 18.49
CA ALA A 215 25.79 -4.21 17.59
C ALA A 215 25.86 -3.80 16.11
N LEU A 216 25.27 -2.67 15.75
CA LEU A 216 25.31 -2.15 14.38
C LEU A 216 26.71 -1.73 13.95
N VAL A 217 27.47 -1.06 14.82
CA VAL A 217 28.86 -0.68 14.55
C VAL A 217 29.73 -1.93 14.38
N GLY A 218 29.51 -2.98 15.17
CA GLY A 218 30.17 -4.28 15.01
C GLY A 218 29.90 -4.92 13.63
N ASN A 219 28.78 -4.58 13.00
CA ASN A 219 28.39 -5.01 11.65
C ASN A 219 28.70 -3.98 10.55
N GLY A 220 29.53 -2.98 10.85
CA GLY A 220 30.04 -2.00 9.87
C GLY A 220 29.21 -0.72 9.73
N ALA A 221 28.28 -0.43 10.64
CA ALA A 221 27.59 0.86 10.67
C ALA A 221 28.49 2.01 11.14
N THR A 222 28.24 3.20 10.63
CA THR A 222 28.86 4.45 11.06
C THR A 222 27.95 5.15 12.07
N PRO A 223 28.41 5.46 13.30
CA PRO A 223 27.64 6.24 14.26
C PRO A 223 27.29 7.62 13.70
N SER A 224 26.02 8.02 13.84
CA SER A 224 25.56 9.35 13.43
C SER A 224 24.40 9.82 14.30
N ALA A 225 24.12 11.14 14.28
CA ALA A 225 22.93 11.70 14.91
C ALA A 225 21.65 11.06 14.32
N ALA A 226 21.62 10.82 13.01
CA ALA A 226 20.51 10.17 12.34
C ALA A 226 20.27 8.74 12.79
N LEU A 227 21.33 7.95 12.95
CA LEU A 227 21.23 6.59 13.49
C LEU A 227 20.74 6.62 14.93
N THR A 228 21.27 7.53 15.75
CA THR A 228 20.90 7.67 17.16
C THR A 228 19.42 8.07 17.32
N ALA A 229 18.96 9.04 16.52
CA ALA A 229 17.57 9.47 16.51
C ALA A 229 16.63 8.34 16.10
N LEU A 230 16.99 7.56 15.07
CA LEU A 230 16.20 6.41 14.63
C LEU A 230 16.14 5.31 15.70
N LEU A 231 17.30 4.89 16.25
CA LEU A 231 17.36 3.87 17.29
C LEU A 231 16.59 4.28 18.54
N THR A 232 16.61 5.55 18.91
CA THR A 232 15.82 6.06 20.04
C THR A 232 14.33 5.78 19.85
N ARG A 233 13.80 5.91 18.62
CA ARG A 233 12.40 5.57 18.32
C ARG A 233 12.16 4.06 18.22
N LEU A 234 13.13 3.29 17.73
CA LEU A 234 13.03 1.83 17.61
C LEU A 234 13.11 1.12 18.98
N GLU A 235 13.87 1.65 19.94
CA GLU A 235 14.02 1.06 21.28
C GLU A 235 13.08 1.65 22.34
N ALA A 236 12.40 2.75 22.03
CA ALA A 236 11.37 3.30 22.91
C ALA A 236 10.26 2.27 23.14
N GLU A 237 9.81 2.16 24.39
CA GLU A 237 8.62 1.38 24.74
C GLU A 237 7.35 2.15 24.35
N GLY A 238 6.22 1.45 24.22
CA GLY A 238 4.91 2.08 24.07
C GLY A 238 4.14 1.69 22.81
N PRO A 239 4.57 2.08 21.59
CA PRO A 239 3.73 1.92 20.41
C PRO A 239 3.64 0.45 20.01
N ARG A 240 2.41 0.00 19.73
CA ARG A 240 2.15 -1.37 19.27
C ARG A 240 2.64 -1.61 17.85
N ALA A 241 2.81 -0.56 17.06
CA ALA A 241 3.44 -0.58 15.74
C ALA A 241 4.12 0.76 15.45
N LEU A 242 5.14 0.77 14.61
CA LEU A 242 5.77 1.99 14.13
C LEU A 242 5.65 2.12 12.62
N VAL A 243 5.39 3.33 12.15
CA VAL A 243 5.42 3.68 10.73
C VAL A 243 6.54 4.69 10.53
N VAL A 244 7.64 4.27 9.91
CA VAL A 244 8.87 5.06 9.78
C VAL A 244 8.97 5.59 8.35
N ASP A 245 9.00 6.91 8.20
CA ASP A 245 9.24 7.55 6.91
C ASP A 245 10.74 7.59 6.60
N MET A 246 11.08 7.20 5.37
CA MET A 246 12.45 7.14 4.84
C MET A 246 13.44 6.63 5.89
N ILE A 247 13.39 5.33 6.20
CA ILE A 247 14.24 4.72 7.22
C ILE A 247 15.74 4.94 6.94
N GLU A 248 16.11 5.08 5.66
CA GLU A 248 17.48 5.35 5.19
C GLU A 248 17.96 6.81 5.32
N GLN A 249 17.13 7.76 5.78
CA GLN A 249 17.46 9.19 5.79
C GLN A 249 18.77 9.46 6.55
N ASP A 250 19.73 10.10 5.89
CA ASP A 250 21.05 10.47 6.39
C ASP A 250 21.87 9.31 6.97
N LEU A 251 21.59 8.09 6.51
CA LEU A 251 22.39 6.89 6.79
C LEU A 251 23.24 6.54 5.58
N ASP A 252 24.53 6.24 5.78
CA ASP A 252 25.36 5.68 4.73
C ASP A 252 24.95 4.24 4.38
N ARG A 253 25.40 3.74 3.23
CA ARG A 253 25.00 2.42 2.74
C ARG A 253 25.38 1.27 3.69
N PRO A 254 26.61 1.22 4.26
CA PRO A 254 26.95 0.20 5.27
C PRO A 254 26.02 0.23 6.49
N THR A 255 25.69 1.42 7.00
CA THR A 255 24.75 1.58 8.12
C THR A 255 23.37 1.08 7.80
N GLN A 256 22.86 1.34 6.59
CA GLN A 256 21.58 0.81 6.14
C GLN A 256 21.56 -0.73 6.08
N GLN A 257 22.64 -1.35 5.58
CA GLN A 257 22.75 -2.81 5.51
C GLN A 257 22.82 -3.46 6.90
N ALA A 258 23.64 -2.88 7.79
CA ALA A 258 23.74 -3.33 9.18
C ALA A 258 22.38 -3.19 9.90
N LEU A 259 21.69 -2.06 9.70
CA LEU A 259 20.38 -1.78 10.29
C LEU A 259 19.35 -2.82 9.87
N ILE A 260 19.20 -3.10 8.58
CA ILE A 260 18.18 -4.06 8.14
C ILE A 260 18.52 -5.50 8.56
N ALA A 261 19.80 -5.88 8.58
CA ALA A 261 20.21 -7.18 9.11
C ALA A 261 19.80 -7.32 10.58
N HIS A 262 20.09 -6.32 11.41
CA HIS A 262 19.69 -6.30 12.82
C HIS A 262 18.17 -6.34 13.01
N LEU A 263 17.40 -5.63 12.19
CA LEU A 263 15.93 -5.67 12.25
C LEU A 263 15.38 -7.05 11.87
N ARG A 264 15.97 -7.73 10.87
CA ARG A 264 15.57 -9.09 10.48
C ARG A 264 15.86 -10.12 11.57
N GLU A 265 17.00 -10.00 12.26
CA GLU A 265 17.32 -10.86 13.41
C GLU A 265 16.26 -10.70 14.52
N ARG A 266 15.83 -9.46 14.79
CA ARG A 266 14.78 -9.17 15.79
C ARG A 266 13.39 -9.58 15.35
N ALA A 267 13.11 -9.58 14.04
CA ALA A 267 11.84 -10.04 13.49
C ALA A 267 11.52 -11.48 13.91
N SER A 268 12.55 -12.33 13.93
CA SER A 268 12.44 -13.73 14.38
C SER A 268 12.13 -13.88 15.89
N GLY A 269 12.43 -12.84 16.69
CA GLY A 269 12.27 -12.82 18.15
C GLY A 269 10.97 -12.22 18.66
N GLY A 270 10.01 -11.91 17.78
CA GLY A 270 8.69 -11.37 18.18
C GLY A 270 8.67 -9.86 18.44
N MET A 271 9.38 -9.08 17.62
CA MET A 271 9.32 -7.61 17.69
C MET A 271 7.96 -7.04 17.28
N ARG A 272 7.67 -5.80 17.71
CA ARG A 272 6.49 -5.05 17.22
C ARG A 272 6.56 -4.84 15.70
N PRO A 273 5.41 -4.82 14.99
CA PRO A 273 5.39 -4.52 13.56
C PRO A 273 5.99 -3.15 13.21
N LEU A 274 6.84 -3.13 12.19
CA LEU A 274 7.36 -1.93 11.57
C LEU A 274 6.82 -1.80 10.14
N PHE A 275 6.35 -0.60 9.80
CA PHE A 275 6.03 -0.19 8.44
C PHE A 275 7.10 0.78 7.97
N LEU A 276 7.90 0.37 6.99
CA LEU A 276 9.10 1.08 6.56
C LEU A 276 8.86 1.69 5.19
N LEU A 277 8.80 3.01 5.11
CA LEU A 277 8.87 3.69 3.82
C LEU A 277 10.34 3.74 3.43
N THR A 278 10.67 3.13 2.29
CA THR A 278 12.04 3.11 1.79
C THR A 278 12.06 3.15 0.28
N ARG A 279 13.16 3.65 -0.26
CA ARG A 279 13.55 3.49 -1.66
C ARG A 279 15.00 3.01 -1.80
N SER A 280 15.61 2.60 -0.69
CA SER A 280 16.97 2.11 -0.70
C SER A 280 17.00 0.61 -1.00
N SER A 281 17.75 0.23 -2.03
CA SER A 281 18.07 -1.17 -2.30
C SER A 281 19.00 -1.80 -1.26
N ALA A 282 19.59 -1.00 -0.36
CA ALA A 282 20.36 -1.51 0.77
C ALA A 282 19.46 -1.91 1.96
N ILE A 283 18.29 -1.29 2.08
CA ILE A 283 17.25 -1.63 3.06
C ILE A 283 16.33 -2.72 2.52
N LEU A 284 15.84 -2.58 1.28
CA LEU A 284 14.98 -3.57 0.63
C LEU A 284 15.74 -4.24 -0.51
N ASP A 285 16.43 -5.33 -0.18
CA ASP A 285 16.96 -6.27 -1.16
C ASP A 285 15.91 -7.35 -1.44
N LEU A 286 15.34 -7.33 -2.65
CA LEU A 286 14.27 -8.25 -3.08
C LEU A 286 14.71 -9.71 -3.04
N SER A 287 16.00 -10.01 -3.18
CA SER A 287 16.51 -11.39 -3.12
C SER A 287 16.59 -11.94 -1.69
N ALA A 288 16.54 -11.06 -0.68
CA ALA A 288 16.70 -11.40 0.73
C ALA A 288 15.39 -11.33 1.53
N VAL A 289 14.26 -11.03 0.87
CA VAL A 289 12.96 -10.90 1.53
C VAL A 289 12.49 -12.26 2.05
N GLY A 290 12.40 -12.38 3.37
CA GLY A 290 12.00 -13.60 4.06
C GLY A 290 10.50 -13.72 4.36
N PRO A 291 10.09 -14.76 5.11
CA PRO A 291 8.70 -14.98 5.50
C PRO A 291 8.18 -13.93 6.50
N ASP A 292 9.05 -13.24 7.23
CA ASP A 292 8.71 -12.20 8.21
C ASP A 292 8.67 -10.79 7.60
N GLU A 293 8.69 -10.72 6.27
CA GLU A 293 8.70 -9.49 5.50
C GLU A 293 7.52 -9.44 4.54
N THR A 294 7.01 -8.24 4.27
CA THR A 294 5.98 -8.01 3.26
C THR A 294 6.25 -6.73 2.51
N ILE A 295 6.03 -6.73 1.19
CA ILE A 295 6.16 -5.56 0.33
C ILE A 295 4.76 -5.07 -0.04
N ILE A 296 4.49 -3.80 0.21
CA ILE A 296 3.27 -3.09 -0.15
C ILE A 296 3.64 -2.01 -1.17
N LEU A 297 3.24 -2.22 -2.43
CA LEU A 297 3.43 -1.27 -3.51
C LEU A 297 2.28 -0.27 -3.56
N CYS A 298 2.59 1.02 -3.63
CA CYS A 298 1.72 2.12 -4.03
C CYS A 298 2.02 2.49 -5.49
N PRO A 299 1.21 2.04 -6.47
CA PRO A 299 1.49 2.24 -7.88
C PRO A 299 1.37 3.70 -8.34
N ALA A 300 2.11 4.06 -9.40
CA ALA A 300 2.12 5.42 -9.94
C ALA A 300 0.80 5.84 -10.58
N ASN A 301 0.01 4.88 -11.08
CA ASN A 301 -1.30 5.10 -11.69
C ASN A 301 -2.43 5.24 -10.64
N HIS A 302 -2.09 5.30 -9.35
CA HIS A 302 -3.02 5.42 -8.23
C HIS A 302 -4.07 4.30 -8.15
N SER A 303 -3.76 3.10 -8.64
CA SER A 303 -4.52 1.90 -8.22
C SER A 303 -4.29 1.64 -6.72
N PRO A 304 -5.19 0.89 -6.04
CA PRO A 304 -5.03 0.55 -4.63
C PRO A 304 -3.64 -0.01 -4.31
N PRO A 305 -3.09 0.29 -3.12
CA PRO A 305 -1.88 -0.36 -2.67
C PRO A 305 -2.08 -1.88 -2.62
N SER A 306 -1.09 -2.61 -3.09
CA SER A 306 -1.16 -4.07 -3.24
C SER A 306 0.10 -4.74 -2.72
N ARG A 307 -0.04 -6.00 -2.30
CA ARG A 307 1.10 -6.82 -1.89
C ARG A 307 1.87 -7.29 -3.10
N VAL A 308 3.19 -7.27 -2.99
CA VAL A 308 4.09 -7.72 -4.06
C VAL A 308 4.93 -8.87 -3.55
N ALA A 309 4.91 -9.98 -4.28
CA ALA A 309 5.79 -11.10 -3.99
C ALA A 309 7.21 -10.79 -4.50
N PRO A 310 8.27 -11.19 -3.78
CA PRO A 310 9.64 -10.76 -4.06
C PRO A 310 10.32 -11.63 -5.13
N TYR A 311 9.65 -11.91 -6.25
CA TYR A 311 10.24 -12.65 -7.37
C TYR A 311 9.87 -12.05 -8.73
N PRO A 312 10.81 -12.10 -9.72
CA PRO A 312 10.54 -11.65 -11.08
C PRO A 312 9.28 -12.27 -11.69
N GLY A 313 8.45 -11.45 -12.31
CA GLY A 313 7.17 -11.87 -12.90
C GLY A 313 5.97 -11.82 -11.94
N ALA A 314 6.16 -11.62 -10.64
CA ALA A 314 5.03 -11.33 -9.75
C ALA A 314 4.35 -10.00 -10.10
N PRO A 315 3.02 -9.88 -9.97
CA PRO A 315 2.32 -8.61 -10.14
C PRO A 315 2.93 -7.50 -9.27
N GLY A 316 3.31 -6.38 -9.89
CA GLY A 316 3.93 -5.24 -9.20
C GLY A 316 5.44 -5.35 -8.95
N TYR A 317 6.07 -6.51 -9.17
CA TYR A 317 7.50 -6.70 -8.93
C TYR A 317 8.37 -5.70 -9.70
N GLU A 318 8.14 -5.55 -11.01
CA GLU A 318 8.91 -4.63 -11.85
C GLU A 318 8.77 -3.17 -11.40
N ALA A 319 7.60 -2.78 -10.89
CA ALA A 319 7.37 -1.45 -10.35
C ALA A 319 8.14 -1.23 -9.03
N VAL A 320 8.20 -2.24 -8.17
CA VAL A 320 9.04 -2.23 -6.95
C VAL A 320 10.52 -2.14 -7.31
N ALA A 321 11.00 -3.00 -8.22
CA ALA A 321 12.38 -3.00 -8.69
C ALA A 321 12.77 -1.64 -9.29
N THR A 322 11.87 -1.03 -10.07
CA THR A 322 12.05 0.32 -10.60
C THR A 322 12.17 1.37 -9.48
N CYS A 323 11.39 1.25 -8.41
CA CYS A 323 11.46 2.20 -7.28
C CYS A 323 12.78 2.10 -6.48
N LEU A 324 13.41 0.92 -6.50
CA LEU A 324 14.69 0.62 -5.86
C LEU A 324 15.91 0.88 -6.76
N ALA A 325 15.69 1.13 -8.05
CA ALA A 325 16.76 1.45 -8.99
C ALA A 325 17.52 2.72 -8.57
N ALA A 326 18.73 2.88 -9.10
CA ALA A 326 19.57 4.04 -8.85
C ALA A 326 18.81 5.38 -9.13
N PRO A 327 19.10 6.47 -8.38
CA PRO A 327 18.41 7.76 -8.54
C PRO A 327 18.27 8.21 -9.99
N GLU A 328 19.32 8.07 -10.79
CA GLU A 328 19.38 8.49 -12.19
C GLU A 328 18.41 7.70 -13.08
N ILE A 329 18.27 6.39 -12.81
CA ILE A 329 17.33 5.53 -13.52
C ILE A 329 15.89 5.95 -13.19
N ARG A 330 15.61 6.27 -11.92
CA ARG A 330 14.29 6.67 -11.46
C ARG A 330 13.87 8.03 -12.02
N GLU A 331 14.77 9.00 -12.03
CA GLU A 331 14.55 10.32 -12.64
C GLU A 331 14.25 10.19 -14.14
N ARG A 332 15.05 9.39 -14.86
CA ARG A 332 14.83 9.12 -16.29
C ARG A 332 13.46 8.48 -16.56
N ILE A 333 12.99 7.58 -15.70
CA ILE A 333 11.68 6.94 -15.84
C ILE A 333 10.54 7.91 -15.49
N ALA A 334 10.72 8.75 -14.47
CA ALA A 334 9.76 9.78 -14.08
C ALA A 334 9.56 10.86 -15.16
N LEU A 335 10.56 11.11 -16.01
CA LEU A 335 10.53 12.06 -17.12
C LEU A 335 9.90 11.51 -18.42
N ARG A 336 9.66 10.20 -18.54
CA ARG A 336 9.07 9.57 -19.72
C ARG A 336 7.54 9.71 -19.97
N PRO A 337 6.69 10.40 -19.17
CA PRO A 337 5.24 10.42 -19.45
C PRO A 337 4.81 11.15 -20.73
N GLU A 338 5.61 12.05 -21.32
CA GLU A 338 5.12 12.94 -22.40
C GLU A 338 5.69 12.65 -23.81
N ALA A 339 6.86 12.03 -23.93
CA ALA A 339 7.50 11.82 -25.23
C ALA A 339 6.81 10.75 -26.11
N SER A 340 6.08 9.80 -25.50
CA SER A 340 5.38 8.74 -26.25
C SER A 340 4.06 9.20 -26.86
N GLN A 341 3.42 10.23 -26.31
CA GLN A 341 2.18 10.80 -26.87
C GLN A 341 2.48 11.76 -28.04
N ALA A 342 3.54 12.58 -27.91
CA ALA A 342 3.95 13.50 -28.97
C ALA A 342 4.45 12.78 -30.26
N ALA A 343 5.10 11.62 -30.13
CA ALA A 343 5.56 10.85 -31.30
C ALA A 343 4.39 10.22 -32.09
N SER A 344 3.33 9.79 -31.39
CA SER A 344 2.11 9.24 -31.98
C SER A 344 1.28 10.30 -32.70
N GLU A 345 1.16 11.52 -32.15
CA GLU A 345 0.48 12.64 -32.81
C GLU A 345 1.26 13.18 -34.02
N ALA A 346 2.59 13.24 -33.94
CA ALA A 346 3.43 13.65 -35.07
C ALA A 346 3.39 12.66 -36.25
N GLN A 347 3.16 11.36 -36.00
CA GLN A 347 2.96 10.36 -37.06
C GLN A 347 1.56 10.40 -37.67
N ARG A 348 0.53 10.84 -36.92
CA ARG A 348 -0.84 11.02 -37.45
C ARG A 348 -0.97 12.25 -38.34
N SER A 349 -0.32 13.37 -37.98
CA SER A 349 -0.35 14.60 -38.78
C SER A 349 0.50 14.56 -40.06
N ARG A 350 1.30 13.51 -40.28
CA ARG A 350 2.05 13.27 -41.54
C ARG A 350 1.33 12.33 -42.51
N ARG A 351 0.14 11.84 -42.16
CA ARG A 351 -0.69 10.94 -42.99
C ARG A 351 -2.04 11.55 -43.40
N LEU A 352 -2.24 12.85 -43.17
CA LEU A 352 -3.32 13.67 -43.72
C LEU A 352 -2.73 14.70 -44.66
#